data_AF-A0A6J2XNC2-F1
#
_entry.id   AF-A0A6J2XNC2-F1
#
_cell.length_a   1.000
_cell.length_b   1.000
_cell.length_c   1.000
_cell.angle_alpha   90.00
_cell.angle_beta   90.00
_cell.angle_gamma   90.00
#
_symmetry.space_group_name_H-M   'P 1'
#
loop_
_entity.id
_entity.type
_entity.pdbx_description
1 polymer ?
#
loop_
_entity_poly.entity_id
_entity_poly.type
_entity_poly.pdbx_seq_one_letter_code
_entity_poly.pdbx_strand_id
1 'polypeptide(L)'
;MPFAVPMVWREPTNHFDDCYFCLTKTEGFSKKQKHKIEYPNLPSAIRPVLHGADLPVPIAPLDWQGIVLEDKEDIESNSSGDQCTDPTFTPEGGSDKPHLIVQSELNDLVRDLGLSKQQSELLGSRLKEWNLLANETKITTFRKRNAPFSAFYSMEDSLCACTDIDGLMQELSIEHSPCEWRLFIDSSKYSLKAVLLHNGNLKPSIPVAHSVTMKETYENMRMLLDRINYNRYKWQICGDLKVIGILVGLQGGFTKYCCFLCLWDSRAVNHHYVQKIWPERSEFQPGSQNVKYIPLVDPKDVLLPPLHIKLGLMKNFVKAMNKEGDGFKYLRQVFPQLSDAKLKEGIFIGPQIRKLLDDTNFTDTLTRQELRAWTSFVSVVRGFLGNNKDANYEQLVNELLDAYKSLGARMSLKIHFLHSHLSFFPENMGAVSDEQGERFHQDIRTMEIRYQGRWDPAMMGDYCWFLKREDAVPHKRKK
;
A
#
# COMPACT_ATOMS: atom_id res chain seq x y z
N MET A 1 -31.11 14.20 -40.44
CA MET A 1 -31.33 15.67 -40.47
C MET A 1 -30.01 16.30 -40.88
N PRO A 2 -29.94 17.11 -41.95
CA PRO A 2 -28.70 17.81 -42.29
C PRO A 2 -28.36 18.74 -41.11
N PHE A 3 -27.13 18.65 -40.60
CA PHE A 3 -26.67 19.54 -39.55
C PHE A 3 -26.73 20.99 -40.05
N ALA A 4 -27.36 21.83 -39.25
CA ALA A 4 -27.65 23.22 -39.55
C ALA A 4 -26.37 24.06 -39.70
N VAL A 5 -26.50 25.15 -40.46
CA VAL A 5 -25.52 26.20 -40.76
C VAL A 5 -24.46 26.38 -39.65
N PRO A 6 -23.15 26.39 -39.97
CA PRO A 6 -22.11 26.62 -38.97
C PRO A 6 -22.34 27.95 -38.24
N MET A 7 -22.16 27.95 -36.91
CA MET A 7 -22.32 29.13 -36.06
C MET A 7 -21.05 29.34 -35.25
N VAL A 8 -20.67 30.60 -35.03
CA VAL A 8 -19.47 30.97 -34.28
C VAL A 8 -19.83 31.75 -33.02
N TRP A 9 -19.14 31.45 -31.92
CA TRP A 9 -19.21 32.24 -30.70
C TRP A 9 -18.43 33.54 -30.88
N ARG A 10 -18.97 34.66 -30.41
CA ARG A 10 -18.27 35.94 -30.48
C ARG A 10 -17.13 35.96 -29.47
N GLU A 11 -15.97 36.46 -29.88
CA GLU A 11 -14.88 36.68 -28.94
C GLU A 11 -15.17 37.93 -28.06
N PRO A 12 -14.74 37.92 -26.79
CA PRO A 12 -14.76 39.11 -25.93
C PRO A 12 -14.10 40.30 -26.61
N THR A 13 -14.80 41.45 -26.67
CA THR A 13 -14.18 42.67 -27.23
C THR A 13 -13.10 43.25 -26.32
N ASN A 14 -13.20 43.01 -25.01
CA ASN A 14 -12.16 43.37 -24.02
C ASN A 14 -12.36 42.61 -22.69
N HIS A 15 -11.39 42.75 -21.77
CA HIS A 15 -11.40 42.09 -20.46
C HIS A 15 -12.06 42.89 -19.32
N PHE A 16 -12.51 44.12 -19.58
CA PHE A 16 -13.05 45.03 -18.56
C PHE A 16 -14.58 44.97 -18.48
N ASP A 17 -15.30 45.01 -19.61
CA ASP A 17 -16.76 45.04 -19.65
C ASP A 17 -17.41 43.97 -20.54
N ASP A 18 -16.64 43.21 -21.32
CA ASP A 18 -17.15 42.17 -22.24
C ASP A 18 -16.43 40.82 -22.10
N CYS A 19 -15.95 40.49 -20.90
CA CYS A 19 -15.37 39.18 -20.57
C CYS A 19 -16.21 38.46 -19.51
N TYR A 20 -16.96 37.46 -19.94
CA TYR A 20 -17.84 36.66 -19.06
C TYR A 20 -17.08 36.06 -17.87
N PHE A 21 -15.89 35.52 -18.11
CA PHE A 21 -15.08 34.91 -17.06
C PHE A 21 -14.54 35.94 -16.06
N CYS A 22 -14.16 37.13 -16.54
CA CYS A 22 -13.61 38.20 -15.72
C CYS A 22 -14.68 38.87 -14.84
N LEU A 23 -15.92 38.94 -15.34
CA LEU A 23 -17.02 39.62 -14.67
C LEU A 23 -17.83 38.72 -13.73
N THR A 24 -17.74 37.39 -13.89
CA THR A 24 -18.46 36.43 -13.03
C THR A 24 -17.67 36.12 -11.76
N LYS A 25 -18.03 36.75 -10.63
CA LYS A 25 -17.40 36.48 -9.33
C LYS A 25 -17.95 35.20 -8.70
N THR A 26 -17.18 34.13 -8.78
CA THR A 26 -17.54 32.82 -8.22
C THR A 26 -16.87 32.51 -6.88
N GLU A 27 -15.88 33.31 -6.48
CA GLU A 27 -15.19 33.18 -5.19
C GLU A 27 -16.11 33.52 -4.01
N GLY A 28 -16.04 32.71 -2.94
CA GLY A 28 -16.84 32.88 -1.73
C GLY A 28 -18.19 32.15 -1.72
N PHE A 29 -18.61 31.52 -2.83
CA PHE A 29 -19.87 30.77 -2.89
C PHE A 29 -19.68 29.27 -2.64
N SER A 30 -20.49 28.71 -1.73
CA SER A 30 -20.53 27.27 -1.45
C SER A 30 -21.52 26.52 -2.38
N LYS A 31 -21.40 25.17 -2.47
CA LYS A 31 -22.32 24.33 -3.28
C LYS A 31 -23.80 24.56 -2.99
N LYS A 32 -24.17 24.95 -1.75
CA LYS A 32 -25.55 25.23 -1.34
C LYS A 32 -26.04 26.63 -1.75
N GLN A 33 -25.13 27.57 -2.01
CA GLN A 33 -25.42 28.98 -2.31
C GLN A 33 -25.14 29.37 -3.77
N LYS A 34 -24.75 28.43 -4.62
CA LYS A 34 -24.44 28.66 -6.04
C LYS A 34 -25.54 29.36 -6.84
N HIS A 35 -26.80 29.21 -6.44
CA HIS A 35 -27.95 29.85 -7.10
C HIS A 35 -28.00 31.38 -6.88
N LYS A 36 -27.16 31.91 -5.98
CA LYS A 36 -27.04 33.35 -5.71
C LYS A 36 -25.92 34.01 -6.53
N ILE A 37 -25.22 33.26 -7.38
CA ILE A 37 -24.22 33.82 -8.29
C ILE A 37 -24.99 34.57 -9.38
N GLU A 38 -24.76 35.87 -9.48
CA GLU A 38 -25.29 36.69 -10.57
C GLU A 38 -24.39 36.53 -11.79
N TYR A 39 -24.96 36.03 -12.89
CA TYR A 39 -24.25 35.84 -14.14
C TYR A 39 -24.54 37.01 -15.07
N PRO A 40 -23.51 37.75 -15.54
CA PRO A 40 -23.71 38.90 -16.40
C PRO A 40 -24.20 38.47 -17.78
N ASN A 41 -25.17 39.21 -18.32
CA ASN A 41 -25.69 38.99 -19.67
C ASN A 41 -24.90 39.83 -20.67
N LEU A 42 -23.88 39.23 -21.29
CA LEU A 42 -22.91 39.92 -22.15
C LEU A 42 -23.08 39.53 -23.63
N PRO A 43 -22.83 40.45 -24.57
CA PRO A 43 -22.90 40.15 -26.01
C PRO A 43 -22.00 39.00 -26.47
N SER A 44 -20.83 38.81 -25.85
CA SER A 44 -19.90 37.70 -26.10
C SER A 44 -20.36 36.35 -25.55
N ALA A 45 -21.34 36.33 -24.65
CA ALA A 45 -21.81 35.12 -23.95
C ALA A 45 -23.26 34.71 -24.34
N ILE A 46 -23.84 35.35 -25.36
CA ILE A 46 -25.16 35.00 -25.92
C ILE A 46 -24.97 34.07 -27.14
N ARG A 47 -26.05 33.38 -27.55
CA ARG A 47 -26.10 32.36 -28.63
C ARG A 47 -25.19 32.67 -29.83
N PRO A 48 -24.52 31.65 -30.38
CA PRO A 48 -23.57 31.83 -31.48
C PRO A 48 -24.29 32.37 -32.72
N VAL A 49 -23.55 33.17 -33.50
CA VAL A 49 -24.07 33.88 -34.67
C VAL A 49 -23.73 33.16 -35.97
N LEU A 50 -24.55 33.38 -37.00
CA LEU A 50 -24.30 32.87 -38.35
C LEU A 50 -23.07 33.54 -38.96
N HIS A 51 -22.32 32.79 -39.78
CA HIS A 51 -21.25 33.35 -40.59
C HIS A 51 -21.79 34.36 -41.62
N GLY A 52 -21.01 35.41 -41.89
CA GLY A 52 -21.34 36.52 -42.79
C GLY A 52 -20.09 37.16 -43.38
N ALA A 53 -20.22 38.27 -44.13
CA ALA A 53 -19.10 38.92 -44.82
C ALA A 53 -17.96 39.34 -43.87
N ASP A 54 -18.29 39.72 -42.63
CA ASP A 54 -17.32 40.14 -41.61
C ASP A 54 -16.80 38.96 -40.74
N LEU A 55 -17.39 37.76 -40.88
CA LEU A 55 -17.08 36.54 -40.11
C LEU A 55 -17.12 35.32 -41.05
N PRO A 56 -16.14 35.17 -41.96
CA PRO A 56 -16.13 34.09 -42.93
C PRO A 56 -16.01 32.73 -42.24
N VAL A 57 -16.56 31.69 -42.88
CA VAL A 57 -16.35 30.31 -42.43
C VAL A 57 -14.85 30.00 -42.50
N PRO A 58 -14.21 29.51 -41.43
CA PRO A 58 -12.80 29.17 -41.47
C PRO A 58 -12.52 28.15 -42.59
N ILE A 59 -11.56 28.47 -43.45
CA ILE A 59 -11.12 27.56 -44.50
C ILE A 59 -10.18 26.54 -43.85
N ALA A 60 -10.45 25.25 -44.05
CA ALA A 60 -9.61 24.18 -43.53
C ALA A 60 -8.17 24.31 -44.08
N PRO A 61 -7.12 24.11 -43.25
CA PRO A 61 -5.73 24.16 -43.71
C PRO A 61 -5.46 23.14 -44.82
N LEU A 62 -4.67 23.52 -45.83
CA LEU A 62 -4.40 22.71 -47.03
C LEU A 62 -3.49 21.47 -46.78
N ASP A 63 -2.86 21.34 -45.61
CA ASP A 63 -2.01 20.19 -45.23
C ASP A 63 -2.77 19.08 -44.49
N TRP A 64 -4.06 18.91 -44.78
CA TRP A 64 -4.89 17.84 -44.22
C TRP A 64 -5.13 16.69 -45.20
N GLN A 65 -4.11 16.29 -45.97
CA GLN A 65 -4.18 15.14 -46.89
C GLN A 65 -4.00 13.78 -46.18
N GLY A 66 -4.42 13.66 -44.92
CA GLY A 66 -4.27 12.45 -44.11
C GLY A 66 -5.54 11.86 -43.51
N ILE A 67 -6.72 12.46 -43.70
CA ILE A 67 -7.97 11.90 -43.18
C ILE A 67 -9.02 11.88 -44.30
N VAL A 68 -8.99 10.79 -45.06
CA VAL A 68 -10.13 10.39 -45.89
C VAL A 68 -11.09 9.63 -44.98
N LEU A 69 -12.21 10.28 -44.63
CA LEU A 69 -13.43 9.60 -44.20
C LEU A 69 -14.15 9.18 -45.48
N GLU A 70 -13.95 7.94 -45.91
CA GLU A 70 -14.77 7.32 -46.95
C GLU A 70 -15.86 6.48 -46.30
N ASP A 71 -17.10 6.93 -46.48
CA ASP A 71 -18.31 6.13 -46.34
C ASP A 71 -18.18 4.90 -47.24
N LYS A 72 -18.24 3.69 -46.67
CA LYS A 72 -18.36 2.45 -47.44
C LYS A 72 -19.74 1.85 -47.25
N GLU A 73 -20.56 2.04 -48.29
CA GLU A 73 -21.60 1.11 -48.67
C GLU A 73 -20.98 -0.27 -48.96
N ASP A 74 -21.71 -1.32 -48.58
CA ASP A 74 -21.36 -2.71 -48.79
C ASP A 74 -21.12 -3.03 -50.29
N ILE A 75 -20.11 -3.86 -50.58
CA ILE A 75 -20.16 -5.04 -51.50
C ILE A 75 -18.73 -5.53 -51.88
N GLU A 76 -18.51 -6.81 -51.55
CA GLU A 76 -17.70 -7.89 -52.16
C GLU A 76 -16.25 -7.69 -52.70
N SER A 77 -15.34 -8.44 -52.05
CA SER A 77 -14.22 -9.24 -52.59
C SER A 77 -13.11 -8.57 -53.43
N ASN A 78 -11.91 -8.41 -52.82
CA ASN A 78 -10.69 -9.22 -53.07
C ASN A 78 -9.41 -8.48 -52.61
N SER A 79 -8.55 -9.23 -51.89
CA SER A 79 -7.09 -9.08 -51.62
C SER A 79 -6.41 -7.74 -52.01
N SER A 80 -5.68 -7.03 -51.15
CA SER A 80 -4.59 -7.48 -50.26
C SER A 80 -4.29 -6.40 -49.21
N GLY A 81 -4.33 -6.75 -47.92
CA GLY A 81 -4.27 -5.80 -46.80
C GLY A 81 -2.87 -5.56 -46.24
N ASP A 82 -2.60 -4.31 -45.89
CA ASP A 82 -1.49 -3.91 -45.00
C ASP A 82 -2.06 -3.81 -43.57
N GLN A 83 -1.58 -4.68 -42.68
CA GLN A 83 -2.16 -4.95 -41.37
C GLN A 83 -1.51 -4.07 -40.29
N CYS A 84 -2.29 -3.19 -39.65
CA CYS A 84 -1.97 -2.67 -38.32
C CYS A 84 -2.52 -3.65 -37.28
N THR A 85 -1.75 -4.70 -36.98
CA THR A 85 -2.08 -5.68 -35.94
C THR A 85 -1.38 -5.32 -34.63
N ASP A 86 -2.16 -5.20 -33.55
CA ASP A 86 -1.64 -5.33 -32.18
C ASP A 86 -0.92 -6.68 -32.08
N PRO A 87 0.41 -6.72 -31.84
CA PRO A 87 1.17 -7.96 -31.85
C PRO A 87 0.81 -8.93 -30.72
N THR A 88 -0.05 -8.51 -29.77
CA THR A 88 -0.63 -9.38 -28.73
C THR A 88 -2.07 -9.79 -28.98
N PHE A 89 -2.76 -9.23 -29.97
CA PHE A 89 -4.10 -9.68 -30.32
C PHE A 89 -3.99 -10.86 -31.29
N THR A 90 -4.03 -12.06 -30.73
CA THR A 90 -4.36 -13.26 -31.50
C THR A 90 -5.86 -13.45 -31.41
N PRO A 91 -6.63 -13.37 -32.52
CA PRO A 91 -7.99 -13.86 -32.50
C PRO A 91 -7.90 -15.37 -32.21
N GLU A 92 -8.26 -15.77 -30.98
CA GLU A 92 -8.39 -17.18 -30.66
C GLU A 92 -9.45 -17.77 -31.59
N GLY A 93 -9.00 -18.62 -32.51
CA GLY A 93 -9.88 -19.33 -33.43
C GLY A 93 -10.77 -20.29 -32.65
N GLY A 94 -12.05 -19.97 -32.55
CA GLY A 94 -13.07 -20.89 -32.06
C GLY A 94 -14.41 -20.22 -31.82
N SER A 95 -15.36 -20.45 -32.74
CA SER A 95 -16.77 -20.02 -32.73
C SER A 95 -17.05 -18.58 -33.21
N ASP A 96 -17.83 -18.44 -34.29
CA ASP A 96 -18.46 -17.20 -34.81
C ASP A 96 -19.44 -16.51 -33.82
N LYS A 97 -19.36 -16.84 -32.53
CA LYS A 97 -20.25 -16.29 -31.50
C LYS A 97 -19.48 -15.30 -30.62
N PRO A 98 -20.08 -14.14 -30.29
CA PRO A 98 -19.46 -13.20 -29.37
C PRO A 98 -19.23 -13.87 -28.03
N HIS A 99 -18.05 -13.66 -27.44
CA HIS A 99 -17.74 -14.09 -26.09
C HIS A 99 -18.67 -13.39 -25.10
N LEU A 100 -19.36 -14.17 -24.28
CA LEU A 100 -20.25 -13.69 -23.23
C LEU A 100 -19.58 -13.87 -21.87
N ILE A 101 -19.58 -12.81 -21.07
CA ILE A 101 -18.95 -12.78 -19.75
C ILE A 101 -19.70 -13.72 -18.82
N VAL A 102 -19.02 -14.77 -18.36
CA VAL A 102 -19.56 -15.71 -17.38
C VAL A 102 -19.42 -15.17 -15.95
N GLN A 103 -19.97 -15.89 -14.97
CA GLN A 103 -19.99 -15.43 -13.59
C GLN A 103 -18.59 -15.25 -12.98
N SER A 104 -17.63 -16.14 -13.30
CA SER A 104 -16.25 -16.07 -12.81
C SER A 104 -15.53 -14.82 -13.34
N GLU A 105 -15.65 -14.57 -14.64
CA GLU A 105 -15.08 -13.40 -15.32
C GLU A 105 -15.66 -12.09 -14.78
N LEU A 106 -16.99 -12.05 -14.55
CA LEU A 106 -17.61 -10.88 -13.95
C LEU A 106 -17.15 -10.66 -12.50
N ASN A 107 -16.95 -11.75 -11.73
CA ASN A 107 -16.44 -11.67 -10.38
C ASN A 107 -15.00 -11.12 -10.38
N ASP A 108 -14.12 -11.66 -11.21
CA ASP A 108 -12.72 -11.24 -11.30
C ASP A 108 -12.58 -9.82 -11.85
N LEU A 109 -13.38 -9.42 -12.83
CA LEU A 109 -13.47 -8.02 -13.29
C LEU A 109 -13.85 -7.07 -12.15
N VAL A 110 -14.86 -7.43 -11.35
CA VAL A 110 -15.27 -6.64 -10.18
C VAL A 110 -14.16 -6.56 -9.13
N ARG A 111 -13.41 -7.65 -8.93
CA ARG A 111 -12.28 -7.70 -7.99
C ARG A 111 -11.14 -6.81 -8.46
N ASP A 112 -10.79 -6.87 -9.73
CA ASP A 112 -9.69 -6.09 -10.33
C ASP A 112 -9.99 -4.59 -10.38
N LEU A 113 -11.26 -4.22 -10.59
CA LEU A 113 -11.73 -2.84 -10.47
C LEU A 113 -11.94 -2.39 -9.02
N GLY A 114 -11.92 -3.32 -8.06
CA GLY A 114 -12.11 -3.05 -6.65
C GLY A 114 -13.48 -2.43 -6.33
N LEU A 115 -14.56 -2.86 -6.98
CA LEU A 115 -15.86 -2.18 -6.88
C LEU A 115 -16.61 -2.46 -5.57
N SER A 116 -17.32 -1.45 -5.06
CA SER A 116 -18.30 -1.66 -3.97
C SER A 116 -19.48 -2.51 -4.46
N LYS A 117 -20.24 -3.14 -3.56
CA LYS A 117 -21.40 -3.99 -3.94
C LYS A 117 -22.38 -3.26 -4.88
N GLN A 118 -22.70 -2.01 -4.57
CA GLN A 118 -23.59 -1.19 -5.40
C GLN A 118 -23.00 -0.89 -6.79
N GLN A 119 -21.69 -0.60 -6.86
CA GLN A 119 -21.02 -0.37 -8.14
C GLN A 119 -20.90 -1.65 -8.96
N SER A 120 -20.66 -2.80 -8.33
CA SER A 120 -20.67 -4.12 -8.97
C SER A 120 -22.04 -4.44 -9.56
N GLU A 121 -23.13 -4.15 -8.84
CA GLU A 121 -24.48 -4.33 -9.35
C GLU A 121 -24.79 -3.41 -10.53
N LEU A 122 -24.37 -2.15 -10.45
CA LEU A 122 -24.55 -1.19 -11.54
C LEU A 122 -23.79 -1.64 -12.80
N LEU A 123 -22.53 -2.04 -12.65
CA LEU A 123 -21.71 -2.57 -13.75
C LEU A 123 -22.37 -3.80 -14.38
N GLY A 124 -22.72 -4.79 -13.56
CA GLY A 124 -23.38 -6.01 -14.04
C GLY A 124 -24.71 -5.72 -14.75
N SER A 125 -25.49 -4.75 -14.26
CA SER A 125 -26.75 -4.36 -14.90
C SER A 125 -26.52 -3.75 -16.29
N ARG A 126 -25.51 -2.88 -16.44
CA ARG A 126 -25.14 -2.29 -17.73
C ARG A 126 -24.62 -3.33 -18.73
N LEU A 127 -23.77 -4.25 -18.27
CA LEU A 127 -23.28 -5.35 -19.12
C LEU A 127 -24.43 -6.27 -19.57
N LYS A 128 -25.42 -6.50 -18.71
CA LYS A 128 -26.62 -7.26 -19.06
C LYS A 128 -27.48 -6.54 -20.10
N GLU A 129 -27.68 -5.23 -19.96
CA GLU A 129 -28.41 -4.41 -20.94
C GLU A 129 -27.74 -4.43 -22.33
N TRP A 130 -26.42 -4.56 -22.37
CA TRP A 130 -25.65 -4.69 -23.60
C TRP A 130 -25.60 -6.12 -24.16
N ASN A 131 -26.28 -7.08 -23.53
CA ASN A 131 -26.25 -8.50 -23.89
C ASN A 131 -24.81 -9.09 -23.89
N LEU A 132 -23.97 -8.63 -22.97
CA LEU A 132 -22.58 -9.10 -22.83
C LEU A 132 -22.40 -10.15 -21.73
N LEU A 133 -23.45 -10.51 -21.00
CA LEU A 133 -23.40 -11.53 -19.94
C LEU A 133 -23.98 -12.85 -20.41
N ALA A 134 -23.39 -13.97 -19.96
CA ALA A 134 -23.98 -15.30 -20.12
C ALA A 134 -25.31 -15.42 -19.35
N ASN A 135 -26.19 -16.31 -19.80
CA ASN A 135 -27.55 -16.45 -19.25
C ASN A 135 -27.58 -16.85 -17.77
N GLU A 136 -26.61 -17.65 -17.29
CA GLU A 136 -26.51 -18.02 -15.88
C GLU A 136 -25.93 -16.93 -14.95
N THR A 137 -25.42 -15.82 -15.49
CA THR A 137 -24.75 -14.79 -14.69
C THR A 137 -25.75 -14.01 -13.82
N LYS A 138 -25.52 -14.01 -12.50
CA LYS A 138 -26.42 -13.43 -11.49
C LYS A 138 -25.79 -12.22 -10.82
N ILE A 139 -26.21 -11.03 -11.25
CA ILE A 139 -25.79 -9.74 -10.68
C ILE A 139 -26.11 -9.62 -9.17
N THR A 140 -27.23 -10.22 -8.73
CA THR A 140 -27.69 -10.15 -7.33
C THR A 140 -26.76 -10.83 -6.34
N THR A 141 -25.84 -11.69 -6.81
CA THR A 141 -24.83 -12.35 -5.97
C THR A 141 -23.92 -11.33 -5.26
N PHE A 142 -23.64 -10.18 -5.88
CA PHE A 142 -22.80 -9.13 -5.30
C PHE A 142 -23.34 -8.55 -3.99
N ARG A 143 -24.67 -8.57 -3.78
CA ARG A 143 -25.29 -8.11 -2.51
C ARG A 143 -24.84 -8.93 -1.32
N LYS A 144 -24.63 -10.23 -1.52
CA LYS A 144 -24.31 -11.22 -0.48
C LYS A 144 -22.94 -11.87 -0.68
N ARG A 145 -22.06 -11.25 -1.48
CA ARG A 145 -20.73 -11.81 -1.82
C ARG A 145 -19.82 -12.08 -0.61
N ASN A 146 -20.05 -11.38 0.48
CA ASN A 146 -19.34 -11.58 1.75
C ASN A 146 -19.80 -12.84 2.50
N ALA A 147 -21.03 -13.33 2.27
CA ALA A 147 -21.67 -14.35 3.09
C ALA A 147 -20.88 -15.67 3.20
N PRO A 148 -20.27 -16.22 2.13
CA PRO A 148 -19.46 -17.45 2.23
C PRO A 148 -18.32 -17.32 3.22
N PHE A 149 -17.70 -16.14 3.28
CA PHE A 149 -16.54 -15.90 4.14
C PHE A 149 -16.90 -15.36 5.53
N SER A 150 -18.05 -14.67 5.65
CA SER A 150 -18.47 -14.05 6.91
C SER A 150 -18.72 -15.11 8.00
N ALA A 151 -19.11 -16.32 7.62
CA ALA A 151 -19.37 -17.43 8.53
C ALA A 151 -18.14 -17.87 9.33
N PHE A 152 -16.93 -17.64 8.80
CA PHE A 152 -15.68 -17.98 9.49
C PHE A 152 -15.31 -16.95 10.57
N TYR A 153 -15.95 -15.78 10.62
CA TYR A 153 -15.63 -14.73 11.58
C TYR A 153 -16.70 -14.60 12.65
N SER A 154 -16.26 -14.34 13.88
CA SER A 154 -17.17 -13.96 14.96
C SER A 154 -16.64 -12.76 15.73
N MET A 155 -17.58 -12.05 16.33
CA MET A 155 -17.34 -10.81 17.05
C MET A 155 -17.47 -11.10 18.54
N GLU A 156 -16.37 -11.00 19.28
CA GLU A 156 -16.33 -11.10 20.74
C GLU A 156 -15.71 -9.83 21.35
N ASP A 157 -16.45 -9.20 22.26
CA ASP A 157 -16.17 -7.86 22.80
C ASP A 157 -15.99 -6.78 21.72
N SER A 158 -14.75 -6.51 21.34
CA SER A 158 -14.36 -5.50 20.34
C SER A 158 -13.42 -6.06 19.27
N LEU A 159 -13.15 -7.37 19.28
CA LEU A 159 -12.32 -8.08 18.31
C LEU A 159 -13.15 -8.96 17.36
N CYS A 160 -13.12 -8.65 16.07
CA CYS A 160 -13.61 -9.55 15.04
C CYS A 160 -12.48 -10.52 14.67
N ALA A 161 -12.66 -11.82 14.89
CA ALA A 161 -11.63 -12.83 14.68
C ALA A 161 -12.14 -14.02 13.87
N CYS A 162 -11.24 -14.61 13.07
CA CYS A 162 -11.48 -15.85 12.36
C CYS A 162 -11.50 -17.01 13.36
N THR A 163 -12.57 -17.80 13.31
CA THR A 163 -12.85 -18.93 14.20
C THR A 163 -12.41 -20.27 13.63
N ASP A 164 -12.30 -20.37 12.30
CA ASP A 164 -11.83 -21.55 11.59
C ASP A 164 -10.94 -21.12 10.42
N ILE A 165 -9.64 -21.07 10.70
CA ILE A 165 -8.61 -20.65 9.73
C ILE A 165 -8.44 -21.69 8.63
N ASP A 166 -8.50 -22.98 8.97
CA ASP A 166 -8.35 -24.05 7.99
C ASP A 166 -9.51 -24.03 6.99
N GLY A 167 -10.74 -23.89 7.48
CA GLY A 167 -11.93 -23.73 6.64
C GLY A 167 -11.91 -22.47 5.79
N LEU A 168 -11.47 -21.32 6.33
CA LEU A 168 -11.31 -20.09 5.56
C LEU A 168 -10.29 -20.26 4.42
N MET A 169 -9.14 -20.88 4.71
CA MET A 169 -8.10 -21.14 3.71
C MET A 169 -8.61 -22.08 2.62
N GLN A 170 -9.33 -23.14 3.00
CA GLN A 170 -9.96 -24.06 2.06
C GLN A 170 -10.97 -23.36 1.15
N GLU A 171 -11.82 -22.49 1.68
CA GLU A 171 -12.81 -21.72 0.89
C GLU A 171 -12.13 -20.74 -0.09
N LEU A 172 -10.94 -20.26 0.26
CA LEU A 172 -10.08 -19.44 -0.60
C LEU A 172 -9.28 -20.26 -1.63
N SER A 173 -9.46 -21.59 -1.67
CA SER A 173 -8.66 -22.52 -2.49
C SER A 173 -7.17 -22.44 -2.18
N ILE A 174 -6.83 -22.26 -0.90
CA ILE A 174 -5.45 -22.18 -0.39
C ILE A 174 -5.21 -23.37 0.53
N GLU A 175 -4.22 -24.20 0.19
CA GLU A 175 -3.71 -25.21 1.11
C GLU A 175 -3.02 -24.53 2.29
N HIS A 176 -3.41 -24.90 3.52
CA HIS A 176 -2.86 -24.32 4.73
C HIS A 176 -1.84 -25.25 5.38
N SER A 177 -0.56 -24.89 5.21
CA SER A 177 0.55 -25.46 5.98
C SER A 177 1.11 -24.39 6.92
N PRO A 178 0.95 -24.50 8.25
CA PRO A 178 1.31 -23.42 9.18
C PRO A 178 2.77 -22.93 9.06
N CYS A 179 3.72 -23.80 8.72
CA CYS A 179 5.13 -23.40 8.54
C CYS A 179 5.38 -22.51 7.31
N GLU A 180 4.44 -22.46 6.36
CA GLU A 180 4.50 -21.57 5.19
C GLU A 180 3.94 -20.18 5.47
N TRP A 181 3.39 -19.95 6.67
CA TRP A 181 2.77 -18.68 7.05
C TRP A 181 3.44 -18.10 8.31
N ARG A 182 3.45 -16.77 8.38
CA ARG A 182 3.81 -16.02 9.57
C ARG A 182 2.66 -15.11 9.98
N LEU A 183 2.48 -14.96 11.28
CA LEU A 183 1.50 -14.06 11.86
C LEU A 183 2.11 -12.66 11.96
N PHE A 184 1.57 -11.73 11.17
CA PHE A 184 1.86 -10.31 11.30
C PHE A 184 0.83 -9.65 12.20
N ILE A 185 1.30 -9.04 13.29
CA ILE A 185 0.46 -8.22 14.16
C ILE A 185 0.91 -6.77 14.03
N ASP A 186 -0.02 -5.95 13.55
CA ASP A 186 0.11 -4.51 13.61
C ASP A 186 -0.89 -3.96 14.62
N SER A 187 -0.45 -2.94 15.32
CA SER A 187 -1.28 -2.31 16.31
C SER A 187 -1.00 -0.81 16.35
N SER A 188 -2.02 -0.07 16.68
CA SER A 188 -1.96 1.37 16.91
C SER A 188 -2.56 1.70 18.27
N LYS A 189 -2.60 3.01 18.58
CA LYS A 189 -3.28 3.49 19.79
C LYS A 189 -4.76 3.13 19.86
N TYR A 190 -5.40 2.79 18.74
CA TYR A 190 -6.83 2.54 18.68
C TYR A 190 -7.19 1.32 17.86
N SER A 191 -6.26 0.67 17.15
CA SER A 191 -6.57 -0.46 16.30
C SER A 191 -5.65 -1.63 16.55
N LEU A 192 -6.16 -2.83 16.34
CA LEU A 192 -5.38 -4.06 16.39
C LEU A 192 -5.72 -4.89 15.15
N LYS A 193 -4.70 -5.37 14.46
CA LYS A 193 -4.81 -6.10 13.20
C LYS A 193 -3.87 -7.30 13.25
N ALA A 194 -4.40 -8.48 12.98
CA ALA A 194 -3.62 -9.68 12.82
C ALA A 194 -3.91 -10.32 11.46
N VAL A 195 -2.83 -10.68 10.76
CA VAL A 195 -2.86 -11.09 9.37
C VAL A 195 -1.86 -12.23 9.19
N LEU A 196 -2.26 -13.29 8.50
CA LEU A 196 -1.33 -14.31 8.03
C LEU A 196 -0.69 -13.86 6.72
N LEU A 197 0.64 -13.85 6.70
CA LEU A 197 1.45 -13.56 5.53
C LEU A 197 2.16 -14.82 5.07
N HIS A 198 2.08 -15.14 3.79
CA HIS A 198 2.77 -16.29 3.23
C HIS A 198 4.27 -16.03 3.12
N ASN A 199 5.08 -17.00 3.50
CA ASN A 199 6.53 -16.95 3.38
C ASN A 199 6.91 -16.97 1.89
N GLY A 200 7.66 -15.98 1.43
CA GLY A 200 7.91 -15.73 0.00
C GLY A 200 6.91 -14.80 -0.68
N ASN A 201 5.87 -14.34 0.02
CA ASN A 201 4.89 -13.35 -0.45
C ASN A 201 4.18 -13.72 -1.78
N LEU A 202 3.98 -15.02 -2.03
CA LEU A 202 3.34 -15.55 -3.25
C LEU A 202 1.81 -15.58 -3.15
N LYS A 203 1.28 -15.71 -1.92
CA LYS A 203 -0.16 -15.79 -1.64
C LYS A 203 -0.66 -14.47 -1.01
N PRO A 204 -1.96 -14.15 -1.13
CA PRO A 204 -2.52 -12.94 -0.55
C PRO A 204 -2.42 -12.91 0.98
N SER A 205 -2.52 -11.71 1.55
CA SER A 205 -2.57 -11.50 2.99
C SER A 205 -3.94 -11.93 3.54
N ILE A 206 -3.97 -12.89 4.46
CA ILE A 206 -5.23 -13.41 5.00
C ILE A 206 -5.49 -12.75 6.35
N PRO A 207 -6.49 -11.87 6.49
CA PRO A 207 -6.80 -11.30 7.78
C PRO A 207 -7.34 -12.38 8.71
N VAL A 208 -6.90 -12.38 9.96
CA VAL A 208 -7.39 -13.34 10.98
C VAL A 208 -7.96 -12.65 12.20
N ALA A 209 -7.58 -11.41 12.48
CA ALA A 209 -8.28 -10.61 13.48
C ALA A 209 -8.22 -9.11 13.16
N HIS A 210 -9.27 -8.39 13.51
CA HIS A 210 -9.36 -6.95 13.29
C HIS A 210 -10.22 -6.25 14.35
N SER A 211 -9.70 -5.14 14.84
CA SER A 211 -10.40 -4.19 15.71
C SER A 211 -9.96 -2.77 15.41
N VAL A 212 -10.90 -1.82 15.47
CA VAL A 212 -10.63 -0.36 15.35
C VAL A 212 -10.82 0.39 16.67
N THR A 213 -10.98 -0.34 17.78
CA THR A 213 -11.12 0.23 19.13
C THR A 213 -10.12 -0.33 20.14
N MET A 214 -9.54 -1.51 19.88
CA MET A 214 -8.57 -2.13 20.78
C MET A 214 -7.19 -1.49 20.66
N LYS A 215 -6.56 -1.30 21.82
CA LYS A 215 -5.21 -0.74 21.94
C LYS A 215 -4.18 -1.85 22.11
N GLU A 216 -2.92 -1.51 21.87
CA GLU A 216 -1.77 -2.39 22.15
C GLU A 216 -1.56 -2.53 23.67
N THR A 217 -2.21 -3.52 24.27
CA THR A 217 -2.00 -3.92 25.67
C THR A 217 -1.72 -5.43 25.72
N TYR A 218 -1.09 -5.87 26.81
CA TYR A 218 -0.79 -7.29 27.01
C TYR A 218 -2.06 -8.15 26.99
N GLU A 219 -3.12 -7.69 27.65
CA GLU A 219 -4.39 -8.38 27.77
C GLU A 219 -5.09 -8.50 26.40
N ASN A 220 -5.03 -7.44 25.59
CA ASN A 220 -5.60 -7.45 24.24
C ASN A 220 -4.83 -8.35 23.28
N MET A 221 -3.49 -8.38 23.39
CA MET A 221 -2.67 -9.29 22.60
C MET A 221 -2.92 -10.76 22.98
N ARG A 222 -3.08 -11.04 24.29
CA ARG A 222 -3.45 -12.37 24.78
C ARG A 222 -4.80 -12.80 24.24
N MET A 223 -5.83 -11.95 24.38
CA MET A 223 -7.16 -12.20 23.83
C MET A 223 -7.09 -12.48 22.33
N LEU A 224 -6.31 -11.68 21.57
CA LEU A 224 -6.14 -11.90 20.13
C LEU A 224 -5.56 -13.28 19.82
N LEU A 225 -4.47 -13.67 20.48
CA LEU A 225 -3.81 -14.96 20.24
C LEU A 225 -4.70 -16.15 20.62
N ASP A 226 -5.44 -16.03 21.72
CA ASP A 226 -6.41 -17.04 22.16
C ASP A 226 -7.54 -17.19 21.12
N ARG A 227 -8.08 -16.07 20.62
CA ARG A 227 -9.19 -16.04 19.65
C ARG A 227 -8.84 -16.64 18.29
N ILE A 228 -7.58 -16.53 17.85
CA ILE A 228 -7.10 -17.15 16.59
C ILE A 228 -6.48 -18.54 16.81
N ASN A 229 -6.58 -19.09 18.02
CA ASN A 229 -6.00 -20.38 18.40
C ASN A 229 -4.51 -20.50 18.07
N TYR A 230 -3.73 -19.47 18.41
CA TYR A 230 -2.29 -19.40 18.09
C TYR A 230 -1.52 -20.65 18.55
N ASN A 231 -1.84 -21.17 19.74
CA ASN A 231 -1.15 -22.32 20.32
C ASN A 231 -1.26 -23.61 19.48
N ARG A 232 -2.30 -23.74 18.65
CA ARG A 232 -2.46 -24.86 17.71
C ARG A 232 -1.49 -24.77 16.54
N TYR A 233 -1.30 -23.58 15.99
CA TYR A 233 -0.58 -23.38 14.73
C TYR A 233 0.88 -22.97 14.93
N LYS A 234 1.17 -22.22 16.00
CA LYS A 234 2.50 -21.72 16.37
C LYS A 234 3.24 -21.08 15.19
N TRP A 235 2.55 -20.22 14.44
CA TRP A 235 3.22 -19.46 13.38
C TRP A 235 4.36 -18.63 13.95
N GLN A 236 5.39 -18.42 13.13
CA GLN A 236 6.36 -17.37 13.41
C GLN A 236 5.66 -16.01 13.44
N ILE A 237 6.15 -15.09 14.27
CA ILE A 237 5.51 -13.79 14.51
C ILE A 237 6.38 -12.65 14.01
N CYS A 238 5.79 -11.73 13.27
CA CYS A 238 6.40 -10.45 12.95
C CYS A 238 5.46 -9.28 13.29
N GLY A 239 6.05 -8.11 13.50
CA GLY A 239 5.35 -6.89 13.88
C GLY A 239 6.35 -5.83 14.32
N ASP A 240 5.90 -4.60 14.56
CA ASP A 240 6.78 -3.57 15.13
C ASP A 240 7.41 -4.06 16.44
N LEU A 241 8.63 -3.60 16.74
CA LEU A 241 9.35 -4.02 17.95
C LEU A 241 8.58 -3.74 19.25
N LYS A 242 7.67 -2.76 19.25
CA LYS A 242 6.78 -2.52 20.37
C LYS A 242 5.77 -3.65 20.57
N VAL A 243 5.18 -4.16 19.48
CA VAL A 243 4.28 -5.33 19.50
C VAL A 243 5.04 -6.55 19.98
N ILE A 244 6.21 -6.81 19.38
CA ILE A 244 7.09 -7.91 19.79
C ILE A 244 7.43 -7.81 21.28
N GLY A 245 7.79 -6.62 21.77
CA GLY A 245 8.07 -6.38 23.18
C GLY A 245 6.90 -6.75 24.09
N ILE A 246 5.65 -6.43 23.72
CA ILE A 246 4.46 -6.83 24.48
C ILE A 246 4.29 -8.36 24.47
N LEU A 247 4.46 -8.99 23.31
CA LEU A 247 4.27 -10.44 23.13
C LEU A 247 5.31 -11.25 23.91
N VAL A 248 6.56 -10.80 23.97
CA VAL A 248 7.60 -11.43 24.79
C VAL A 248 7.59 -10.98 26.26
N GLY A 249 6.55 -10.23 26.67
CA GLY A 249 6.34 -9.84 28.07
C GLY A 249 7.24 -8.71 28.58
N LEU A 250 7.97 -8.02 27.70
CA LEU A 250 8.85 -6.92 28.08
C LEU A 250 8.09 -5.64 28.40
N GLN A 251 8.65 -4.86 29.32
CA GLN A 251 8.20 -3.53 29.65
C GLN A 251 8.48 -2.58 28.48
N GLY A 252 7.44 -1.89 28.00
CA GLY A 252 7.57 -0.84 26.99
C GLY A 252 8.24 0.45 27.52
N GLY A 253 8.62 1.33 26.60
CA GLY A 253 9.28 2.61 26.90
C GLY A 253 10.81 2.54 26.85
N PHE A 254 11.47 3.54 27.43
CA PHE A 254 12.93 3.64 27.45
C PHE A 254 13.54 2.82 28.61
N THR A 255 13.50 1.50 28.46
CA THR A 255 13.97 0.53 29.46
C THR A 255 15.44 0.16 29.26
N LYS A 256 16.09 -0.29 30.35
CA LYS A 256 17.52 -0.63 30.36
C LYS A 256 17.78 -1.87 29.49
N TYR A 257 17.09 -2.96 29.77
CA TYR A 257 17.22 -4.25 29.11
C TYR A 257 16.07 -4.48 28.12
N CYS A 258 16.06 -3.70 27.03
CA CYS A 258 14.98 -3.75 26.03
C CYS A 258 15.15 -4.81 24.93
N CYS A 259 16.32 -5.46 24.86
CA CYS A 259 16.53 -6.60 23.97
C CYS A 259 15.91 -7.88 24.58
N PHE A 260 15.19 -8.64 23.77
CA PHE A 260 14.60 -9.92 24.18
C PHE A 260 15.57 -11.10 24.02
N LEU A 261 16.72 -10.92 23.38
CA LEU A 261 17.74 -11.96 23.19
C LEU A 261 18.88 -11.87 24.21
N CYS A 262 19.18 -10.67 24.72
CA CYS A 262 20.26 -10.45 25.67
C CYS A 262 19.96 -9.30 26.64
N LEU A 263 20.81 -9.17 27.65
CA LEU A 263 20.79 -8.10 28.65
C LEU A 263 21.58 -6.88 28.17
N TRP A 264 21.30 -6.43 26.94
CA TRP A 264 21.85 -5.20 26.39
C TRP A 264 21.48 -4.01 27.26
N ASP A 265 22.48 -3.28 27.75
CA ASP A 265 22.26 -2.05 28.52
C ASP A 265 22.11 -0.86 27.58
N SER A 266 20.85 -0.48 27.30
CA SER A 266 20.53 0.67 26.44
C SER A 266 21.04 2.01 26.97
N ARG A 267 21.45 2.08 28.25
CA ARG A 267 21.96 3.29 28.90
C ARG A 267 23.50 3.36 28.87
N ALA A 268 24.18 2.27 28.56
CA ALA A 268 25.64 2.18 28.49
C ALA A 268 26.20 2.72 27.16
N VAL A 269 25.93 3.99 26.84
CA VAL A 269 26.22 4.61 25.53
C VAL A 269 27.67 4.42 25.07
N ASN A 270 28.63 4.48 25.99
CA ASN A 270 30.06 4.31 25.69
C ASN A 270 30.42 2.90 25.20
N HIS A 271 29.57 1.89 25.47
CA HIS A 271 29.80 0.50 25.09
C HIS A 271 29.09 0.09 23.80
N HIS A 272 28.14 0.88 23.29
CA HIS A 272 27.24 0.44 22.22
C HIS A 272 27.95 -0.03 20.94
N TYR A 273 28.95 0.70 20.45
CA TYR A 273 29.75 0.32 19.27
C TYR A 273 31.11 -0.32 19.61
N VAL A 274 31.24 -0.88 20.81
CA VAL A 274 32.48 -1.52 21.28
C VAL A 274 32.19 -2.92 21.79
N GLN A 275 31.17 -3.06 22.63
CA GLN A 275 30.73 -4.32 23.18
C GLN A 275 29.71 -4.99 22.26
N LYS A 276 30.16 -6.02 21.55
CA LYS A 276 29.31 -6.86 20.71
C LYS A 276 28.56 -7.93 21.50
N ILE A 277 29.20 -8.53 22.50
CA ILE A 277 28.66 -9.65 23.28
C ILE A 277 28.09 -9.13 24.59
N TRP A 278 26.82 -9.43 24.83
CA TRP A 278 26.08 -9.09 26.05
C TRP A 278 25.60 -10.39 26.72
N PRO A 279 25.38 -10.41 28.04
CA PRO A 279 24.86 -11.59 28.72
C PRO A 279 23.54 -12.05 28.08
N GLU A 280 23.41 -13.34 27.80
CA GLU A 280 22.20 -13.89 27.20
C GLU A 280 21.00 -13.71 28.13
N ARG A 281 19.81 -13.53 27.54
CA ARG A 281 18.56 -13.54 28.28
C ARG A 281 17.97 -14.95 28.26
N SER A 282 18.27 -15.72 29.30
CA SER A 282 17.71 -17.07 29.49
C SER A 282 16.36 -17.08 30.20
N GLU A 283 16.06 -16.06 31.00
CA GLU A 283 14.89 -16.04 31.88
C GLU A 283 13.94 -14.87 31.60
N PHE A 284 12.63 -15.15 31.65
CA PHE A 284 11.54 -14.19 31.47
C PHE A 284 10.67 -14.13 32.73
N GLN A 285 11.29 -14.01 33.90
CA GLN A 285 10.58 -13.87 35.16
C GLN A 285 10.02 -12.44 35.32
N PRO A 286 8.68 -12.26 35.47
CA PRO A 286 8.09 -10.95 35.71
C PRO A 286 8.70 -10.23 36.93
N GLY A 287 9.03 -8.95 36.77
CA GLY A 287 9.69 -8.13 37.80
C GLY A 287 11.22 -8.10 37.70
N SER A 288 11.82 -8.98 36.89
CA SER A 288 13.28 -9.01 36.67
C SER A 288 13.66 -8.46 35.29
N GLN A 289 14.79 -7.76 35.19
CA GLN A 289 15.44 -7.40 33.91
C GLN A 289 14.49 -6.82 32.84
N ASN A 290 13.58 -5.93 33.25
CA ASN A 290 12.54 -5.29 32.43
C ASN A 290 11.47 -6.22 31.85
N VAL A 291 11.33 -7.44 32.36
CA VAL A 291 10.19 -8.31 32.08
C VAL A 291 9.03 -7.86 32.97
N LYS A 292 7.89 -7.54 32.37
CA LYS A 292 6.68 -7.08 33.08
C LYS A 292 5.61 -8.18 33.14
N TYR A 293 5.52 -9.00 32.11
CA TYR A 293 4.53 -10.05 31.97
C TYR A 293 5.18 -11.36 31.55
N ILE A 294 4.43 -12.46 31.71
CA ILE A 294 4.82 -13.76 31.17
C ILE A 294 4.79 -13.64 29.64
N PRO A 295 5.79 -14.15 28.90
CA PRO A 295 5.74 -14.16 27.44
C PRO A 295 4.49 -14.90 26.93
N LEU A 296 3.78 -14.29 25.98
CA LEU A 296 2.65 -14.91 25.28
C LEU A 296 3.12 -15.84 24.15
N VAL A 297 4.36 -15.65 23.70
CA VAL A 297 4.96 -16.31 22.53
C VAL A 297 6.40 -16.66 22.84
N ASP A 298 6.94 -17.71 22.23
CA ASP A 298 8.35 -18.04 22.38
C ASP A 298 9.18 -16.96 21.65
N PRO A 299 10.17 -16.32 22.31
CA PRO A 299 11.08 -15.38 21.65
C PRO A 299 11.79 -15.96 20.41
N LYS A 300 11.93 -17.28 20.29
CA LYS A 300 12.51 -17.96 19.13
C LYS A 300 11.59 -17.97 17.90
N ASP A 301 10.29 -17.82 18.11
CA ASP A 301 9.30 -17.75 17.02
C ASP A 301 9.20 -16.34 16.42
N VAL A 302 9.93 -15.35 16.96
CA VAL A 302 9.93 -13.97 16.49
C VAL A 302 10.80 -13.80 15.25
N LEU A 303 10.24 -13.16 14.23
CA LEU A 303 10.95 -12.67 13.05
C LEU A 303 11.17 -11.16 13.16
N LEU A 304 12.42 -10.72 13.02
CA LEU A 304 12.74 -9.30 13.02
C LEU A 304 12.27 -8.65 11.70
N PRO A 305 11.37 -7.64 11.75
CA PRO A 305 10.78 -7.00 10.58
C PRO A 305 11.82 -6.21 9.73
N PRO A 306 12.17 -6.64 8.50
CA PRO A 306 13.14 -5.93 7.66
C PRO A 306 12.76 -4.47 7.41
N LEU A 307 11.47 -4.18 7.19
CA LEU A 307 11.01 -2.82 6.95
C LEU A 307 11.24 -1.94 8.17
N HIS A 308 10.87 -2.39 9.37
CA HIS A 308 11.07 -1.60 10.58
C HIS A 308 12.55 -1.39 10.89
N ILE A 309 13.43 -2.37 10.62
CA ILE A 309 14.89 -2.17 10.72
C ILE A 309 15.34 -1.06 9.76
N LYS A 310 14.95 -1.15 8.47
CA LYS A 310 15.24 -0.14 7.44
C LYS A 310 14.77 1.26 7.82
N LEU A 311 13.53 1.40 8.31
CA LEU A 311 12.98 2.65 8.83
C LEU A 311 13.78 3.19 10.02
N GLY A 312 14.22 2.29 10.91
CA GLY A 312 15.05 2.64 12.06
C GLY A 312 16.43 3.17 11.68
N LEU A 313 17.10 2.50 10.75
CA LEU A 313 18.39 2.93 10.23
C LEU A 313 18.31 4.32 9.58
N MET A 314 17.31 4.55 8.73
CA MET A 314 17.07 5.87 8.14
C MET A 314 16.86 6.94 9.22
N LYS A 315 16.07 6.63 10.25
CA LYS A 315 15.88 7.53 11.39
C LYS A 315 17.19 7.86 12.08
N ASN A 316 18.01 6.86 12.36
CA ASN A 316 19.32 7.05 13.01
C ASN A 316 20.28 7.88 12.16
N PHE A 317 20.32 7.64 10.84
CA PHE A 317 21.10 8.43 9.89
C PHE A 317 20.69 9.90 9.91
N VAL A 318 19.40 10.18 9.67
CA VAL A 318 18.92 11.56 9.60
C VAL A 318 19.11 12.28 10.92
N LYS A 319 18.91 11.61 12.08
CA LYS A 319 19.17 12.22 13.39
C LYS A 319 20.64 12.61 13.61
N ALA A 320 21.58 11.91 12.96
CA ALA A 320 23.01 12.19 13.06
C ALA A 320 23.50 13.23 12.02
N MET A 321 22.73 13.49 10.95
CA MET A 321 23.05 14.52 9.96
C MET A 321 23.14 15.92 10.56
N ASN A 322 23.96 16.77 9.94
CA ASN A 322 24.03 18.19 10.25
C ASN A 322 22.72 18.88 9.83
N LYS A 323 22.00 19.50 10.77
CA LYS A 323 20.67 20.10 10.53
C LYS A 323 20.74 21.39 9.72
N GLU A 324 21.90 22.02 9.71
CA GLU A 324 22.23 23.23 8.97
C GLU A 324 22.96 22.90 7.65
N GLY A 325 23.33 21.63 7.45
CA GLY A 325 24.03 21.14 6.25
C GLY A 325 23.14 21.04 5.01
N ASP A 326 23.76 21.03 3.85
CA ASP A 326 23.05 21.05 2.56
C ASP A 326 22.25 19.77 2.31
N GLY A 327 22.75 18.61 2.74
CA GLY A 327 21.99 17.36 2.75
C GLY A 327 20.66 17.45 3.50
N PHE A 328 20.63 18.06 4.69
CA PHE A 328 19.38 18.21 5.45
C PHE A 328 18.44 19.26 4.82
N LYS A 329 19.00 20.35 4.26
CA LYS A 329 18.20 21.31 3.47
C LYS A 329 17.59 20.66 2.23
N TYR A 330 18.32 19.78 1.56
CA TYR A 330 17.83 19.03 0.41
C TYR A 330 16.63 18.15 0.78
N LEU A 331 16.69 17.45 1.93
CA LEU A 331 15.55 16.68 2.43
C LEU A 331 14.27 17.54 2.60
N ARG A 332 14.40 18.80 3.05
CA ARG A 332 13.26 19.73 3.14
C ARG A 332 12.68 20.08 1.78
N GLN A 333 13.53 20.24 0.76
CA GLN A 333 13.12 20.57 -0.60
C GLN A 333 12.42 19.40 -1.29
N VAL A 334 12.93 18.17 -1.12
CA VAL A 334 12.37 16.96 -1.73
C VAL A 334 11.04 16.55 -1.09
N PHE A 335 10.88 16.85 0.20
CA PHE A 335 9.69 16.50 0.98
C PHE A 335 9.05 17.74 1.65
N PRO A 336 8.52 18.70 0.87
CA PRO A 336 7.93 19.92 1.42
C PRO A 336 6.69 19.63 2.28
N GLN A 337 6.07 18.47 2.10
CA GLN A 337 4.92 18.00 2.87
C GLN A 337 5.30 17.44 4.26
N LEU A 338 6.58 17.17 4.51
CA LEU A 338 7.05 16.74 5.83
C LEU A 338 7.37 17.96 6.69
N SER A 339 6.71 18.07 7.84
CA SER A 339 7.05 19.07 8.84
C SER A 339 8.52 18.95 9.28
N ASP A 340 9.15 20.07 9.62
CA ASP A 340 10.53 20.09 10.11
C ASP A 340 10.76 19.17 11.32
N ALA A 341 9.78 19.05 12.22
CA ALA A 341 9.83 18.14 13.36
C ALA A 341 9.94 16.66 12.93
N LYS A 342 9.15 16.23 11.95
CA LYS A 342 9.23 14.86 11.38
C LYS A 342 10.58 14.61 10.71
N LEU A 343 11.09 15.58 9.94
CA LEU A 343 12.40 15.47 9.30
C LEU A 343 13.52 15.38 10.34
N LYS A 344 13.52 16.25 11.37
CA LYS A 344 14.52 16.25 12.45
C LYS A 344 14.53 14.92 13.21
N GLU A 345 13.35 14.35 13.44
CA GLU A 345 13.19 13.03 14.07
C GLU A 345 13.40 11.85 13.12
N GLY A 346 13.72 12.09 11.85
CA GLY A 346 13.98 11.04 10.88
C GLY A 346 12.76 10.16 10.59
N ILE A 347 11.55 10.73 10.64
CA ILE A 347 10.29 10.02 10.43
C ILE A 347 9.98 9.99 8.93
N PHE A 348 10.37 8.89 8.29
CA PHE A 348 10.12 8.60 6.87
C PHE A 348 9.23 7.37 6.73
N ILE A 349 8.50 7.29 5.61
CA ILE A 349 7.79 6.08 5.19
C ILE A 349 8.55 5.37 4.06
N GLY A 350 8.26 4.08 3.84
CA GLY A 350 8.93 3.26 2.81
C GLY A 350 9.03 3.91 1.42
N PRO A 351 7.97 4.50 0.85
CA PRO A 351 8.04 5.22 -0.43
C PRO A 351 9.03 6.39 -0.45
N GLN A 352 9.14 7.15 0.64
CA GLN A 352 10.06 8.29 0.72
C GLN A 352 11.52 7.84 0.76
N ILE A 353 11.81 6.77 1.50
CA ILE A 353 13.15 6.16 1.52
C ILE A 353 13.51 5.67 0.12
N ARG A 354 12.60 4.93 -0.54
CA ARG A 354 12.82 4.45 -1.92
C ARG A 354 13.14 5.59 -2.88
N LYS A 355 12.41 6.72 -2.79
CA LYS A 355 12.70 7.91 -3.60
C LYS A 355 14.15 8.39 -3.40
N LEU A 356 14.64 8.42 -2.16
CA LEU A 356 16.00 8.86 -1.86
C LEU A 356 17.08 7.85 -2.27
N LEU A 357 16.80 6.54 -2.20
CA LEU A 357 17.77 5.49 -2.59
C LEU A 357 18.20 5.60 -4.06
N ASP A 358 17.34 6.18 -4.90
CA ASP A 358 17.56 6.34 -6.33
C ASP A 358 17.89 7.80 -6.73
N ASP A 359 18.05 8.71 -5.75
CA ASP A 359 18.26 10.14 -5.96
C ASP A 359 19.75 10.49 -5.87
N THR A 360 20.41 10.66 -7.03
CA THR A 360 21.82 11.05 -7.10
C THR A 360 22.06 12.50 -6.66
N ASN A 361 21.07 13.38 -6.83
CA ASN A 361 21.22 14.77 -6.38
C ASN A 361 21.28 14.82 -4.85
N PHE A 362 20.57 13.92 -4.15
CA PHE A 362 20.71 13.81 -2.71
C PHE A 362 22.15 13.48 -2.31
N THR A 363 22.79 12.50 -2.96
CA THR A 363 24.16 12.09 -2.62
C THR A 363 25.18 13.20 -2.82
N ASP A 364 24.99 14.05 -3.82
CA ASP A 364 25.89 15.18 -4.12
C ASP A 364 25.82 16.29 -3.05
N THR A 365 24.74 16.35 -2.28
CA THR A 365 24.57 17.33 -1.18
C THR A 365 25.14 16.88 0.16
N LEU A 366 25.57 15.62 0.28
CA LEU A 366 26.05 15.05 1.53
C LEU A 366 27.52 15.41 1.79
N THR A 367 27.86 15.69 3.04
CA THR A 367 29.27 15.76 3.45
C THR A 367 29.95 14.39 3.27
N ARG A 368 31.29 14.35 3.19
CA ARG A 368 32.03 13.08 3.06
C ARG A 368 31.62 12.01 4.10
N GLN A 369 31.37 12.44 5.34
CA GLN A 369 31.01 11.55 6.44
C GLN A 369 29.55 11.06 6.33
N GLU A 370 28.62 11.95 5.96
CA GLU A 370 27.23 11.59 5.69
C GLU A 370 27.12 10.69 4.45
N LEU A 371 27.88 10.96 3.39
CA LEU A 371 27.91 10.15 2.19
C LEU A 371 28.38 8.73 2.49
N ARG A 372 29.46 8.56 3.26
CA ARG A 372 29.91 7.22 3.69
C ARG A 372 28.81 6.45 4.42
N ALA A 373 28.15 7.10 5.38
CA ALA A 373 27.06 6.48 6.14
C ALA A 373 25.85 6.17 5.26
N TRP A 374 25.49 7.06 4.33
CA TRP A 374 24.41 6.86 3.38
C TRP A 374 24.69 5.71 2.42
N THR A 375 25.86 5.69 1.80
CA THR A 375 26.28 4.60 0.90
C THR A 375 26.27 3.25 1.63
N SER A 376 26.78 3.21 2.86
CA SER A 376 26.74 1.98 3.68
C SER A 376 25.31 1.54 4.01
N PHE A 377 24.43 2.51 4.29
CA PHE A 377 23.00 2.25 4.49
C PHE A 377 22.34 1.67 3.23
N VAL A 378 22.59 2.28 2.07
CA VAL A 378 22.10 1.78 0.77
C VAL A 378 22.57 0.35 0.52
N SER A 379 23.86 0.07 0.78
CA SER A 379 24.44 -1.27 0.64
C SER A 379 23.75 -2.29 1.54
N VAL A 380 23.50 -1.99 2.81
CA VAL A 380 22.76 -2.89 3.71
C VAL A 380 21.30 -3.07 3.29
N VAL A 381 20.66 -2.02 2.78
CA VAL A 381 19.27 -2.12 2.29
C VAL A 381 19.19 -3.03 1.06
N ARG A 382 20.15 -2.95 0.13
CA ARG A 382 20.15 -3.72 -1.12
C ARG A 382 20.67 -5.15 -0.92
N GLY A 383 21.75 -5.33 -0.17
CA GLY A 383 22.47 -6.60 -0.01
C GLY A 383 22.12 -7.41 1.25
N PHE A 384 21.28 -6.89 2.14
CA PHE A 384 20.88 -7.64 3.35
C PHE A 384 19.38 -7.55 3.65
N LEU A 385 18.81 -6.34 3.70
CA LEU A 385 17.39 -6.13 4.03
C LEU A 385 16.46 -6.23 2.81
N GLY A 386 17.01 -6.55 1.63
CA GLY A 386 16.32 -6.67 0.36
C GLY A 386 15.78 -8.08 0.11
N ASN A 387 15.47 -8.36 -1.16
CA ASN A 387 14.99 -9.69 -1.58
C ASN A 387 16.06 -10.77 -1.58
N ASN A 388 17.32 -10.36 -1.74
CA ASN A 388 18.47 -11.23 -1.78
C ASN A 388 19.40 -10.85 -0.63
N LYS A 389 20.07 -11.86 -0.07
CA LYS A 389 21.12 -11.70 0.93
C LYS A 389 22.45 -11.96 0.24
N ASP A 390 23.29 -10.93 0.16
CA ASP A 390 24.60 -11.02 -0.47
C ASP A 390 25.55 -11.88 0.39
N ALA A 391 26.47 -12.60 -0.24
CA ALA A 391 27.43 -13.43 0.48
C ALA A 391 28.31 -12.62 1.46
N ASN A 392 28.56 -11.34 1.15
CA ASN A 392 29.35 -10.42 1.98
C ASN A 392 28.48 -9.55 2.91
N TYR A 393 27.21 -9.90 3.18
CA TYR A 393 26.30 -9.10 4.00
C TYR A 393 26.88 -8.70 5.37
N GLU A 394 27.67 -9.57 6.02
CA GLU A 394 28.33 -9.25 7.29
C GLU A 394 29.30 -8.08 7.17
N GLN A 395 30.04 -8.01 6.05
CA GLN A 395 30.92 -6.89 5.74
C GLN A 395 30.13 -5.60 5.53
N LEU A 396 28.99 -5.67 4.82
CA LEU A 396 28.11 -4.52 4.59
C LEU A 396 27.58 -3.97 5.93
N VAL A 397 27.17 -4.86 6.84
CA VAL A 397 26.70 -4.49 8.18
C VAL A 397 27.82 -3.90 9.03
N ASN A 398 29.03 -4.47 9.01
CA ASN A 398 30.17 -3.92 9.74
C ASN A 398 30.56 -2.52 9.25
N GLU A 399 30.61 -2.31 7.93
CA GLU A 399 30.89 -0.99 7.34
C GLU A 399 29.81 0.04 7.71
N LEU A 400 28.53 -0.38 7.72
CA LEU A 400 27.43 0.45 8.20
C LEU A 400 27.64 0.88 9.66
N LEU A 401 27.99 -0.06 10.55
CA LEU A 401 28.20 0.21 11.97
C LEU A 401 29.36 1.19 12.19
N ASP A 402 30.47 1.02 11.46
CA ASP A 402 31.63 1.92 11.54
C ASP A 402 31.33 3.31 10.98
N ALA A 403 30.60 3.39 9.87
CA ALA A 403 30.19 4.66 9.29
C ALA A 403 29.19 5.40 10.19
N TYR A 404 28.22 4.69 10.79
CA TYR A 404 27.24 5.27 11.71
C TYR A 404 27.89 5.73 13.02
N LYS A 405 28.80 4.94 13.58
CA LYS A 405 29.61 5.33 14.74
C LYS A 405 30.39 6.60 14.45
N SER A 406 31.07 6.63 13.30
CA SER A 406 31.87 7.78 12.85
C SER A 406 31.00 9.04 12.68
N LEU A 407 29.81 8.91 12.10
CA LEU A 407 28.83 10.01 11.94
C LEU A 407 28.26 10.50 13.29
N GLY A 408 28.46 9.77 14.38
CA GLY A 408 27.89 10.09 15.69
C GLY A 408 26.44 9.63 15.86
N ALA A 409 25.97 8.68 15.04
CA ALA A 409 24.64 8.11 15.17
C ALA A 409 24.55 7.29 16.47
N ARG A 410 23.58 7.61 17.34
CA ARG A 410 23.33 6.81 18.55
C ARG A 410 22.81 5.42 18.18
N MET A 411 23.29 4.37 18.87
CA MET A 411 22.80 3.01 18.64
C MET A 411 21.35 2.88 19.13
N SER A 412 20.46 2.50 18.24
CA SER A 412 19.09 2.10 18.58
C SER A 412 19.03 0.59 18.79
N LEU A 413 17.93 0.09 19.37
CA LEU A 413 17.68 -1.36 19.48
C LEU A 413 17.78 -2.07 18.11
N LYS A 414 17.37 -1.40 17.04
CA LYS A 414 17.45 -1.92 15.66
C LYS A 414 18.89 -2.07 15.18
N ILE A 415 19.75 -1.08 15.46
CA ILE A 415 21.19 -1.17 15.19
C ILE A 415 21.84 -2.24 16.08
N HIS A 416 21.41 -2.36 17.34
CA HIS A 416 21.91 -3.39 18.25
C HIS A 416 21.63 -4.81 17.72
N PHE A 417 20.46 -5.10 17.16
CA PHE A 417 20.20 -6.40 16.53
C PHE A 417 21.18 -6.68 15.39
N LEU A 418 21.49 -5.69 14.55
CA LEU A 418 22.50 -5.85 13.48
C LEU A 418 23.91 -6.07 14.04
N HIS A 419 24.25 -5.41 15.14
CA HIS A 419 25.58 -5.52 15.76
C HIS A 419 25.78 -6.84 16.52
N SER A 420 24.82 -7.25 17.34
CA SER A 420 24.98 -8.34 18.31
C SER A 420 24.24 -9.63 17.93
N HIS A 421 23.23 -9.56 17.07
CA HIS A 421 22.31 -10.66 16.78
C HIS A 421 22.11 -10.87 15.28
N LEU A 422 23.15 -10.67 14.48
CA LEU A 422 23.08 -10.79 13.03
C LEU A 422 22.65 -12.19 12.57
N SER A 423 23.01 -13.24 13.32
CA SER A 423 22.61 -14.63 13.08
C SER A 423 21.14 -14.94 13.41
N PHE A 424 20.45 -14.04 14.13
CA PHE A 424 19.02 -14.21 14.43
C PHE A 424 18.14 -13.84 13.22
N PHE A 425 18.69 -13.09 12.26
CA PHE A 425 17.96 -12.79 11.04
C PHE A 425 17.85 -14.03 10.15
N PRO A 426 16.67 -14.28 9.55
CA PRO A 426 16.49 -15.40 8.63
C PRO A 426 17.39 -15.27 7.41
N GLU A 427 17.62 -16.42 6.75
CA GLU A 427 18.48 -16.49 5.57
C GLU A 427 17.95 -15.64 4.41
N ASN A 428 16.63 -15.62 4.20
CA ASN A 428 15.97 -14.79 3.21
C ASN A 428 15.03 -13.76 3.87
N MET A 429 15.54 -12.54 4.08
CA MET A 429 14.80 -11.42 4.66
C MET A 429 13.64 -10.95 3.77
N GLY A 430 13.81 -10.99 2.45
CA GLY A 430 12.77 -10.62 1.50
C GLY A 430 11.53 -11.52 1.59
N ALA A 431 11.75 -12.83 1.72
CA ALA A 431 10.68 -13.81 1.82
C ALA A 431 9.78 -13.59 3.05
N VAL A 432 10.34 -13.07 4.15
CA VAL A 432 9.60 -12.80 5.39
C VAL A 432 9.30 -11.32 5.63
N SER A 433 9.52 -10.47 4.62
CA SER A 433 9.34 -9.03 4.74
C SER A 433 7.92 -8.66 5.15
N ASP A 434 7.81 -7.70 6.06
CA ASP A 434 6.57 -7.15 6.59
C ASP A 434 5.97 -6.06 5.67
N GLU A 435 6.59 -5.77 4.52
CA GLU A 435 6.03 -4.85 3.52
C GLU A 435 4.66 -5.29 3.00
N GLN A 436 4.36 -6.59 2.98
CA GLN A 436 3.04 -7.10 2.61
C GLN A 436 1.98 -6.76 3.68
N GLY A 437 2.36 -6.75 4.97
CA GLY A 437 1.51 -6.29 6.07
C GLY A 437 1.16 -4.81 5.95
N GLU A 438 2.11 -3.97 5.54
CA GLU A 438 1.86 -2.55 5.25
C GLU A 438 0.91 -2.31 4.07
N ARG A 439 0.95 -3.16 3.03
CA ARG A 439 -0.03 -3.11 1.94
C ARG A 439 -1.41 -3.47 2.43
N PHE A 440 -1.52 -4.50 3.27
CA PHE A 440 -2.79 -4.86 3.92
C PHE A 440 -3.39 -3.66 4.67
N HIS A 441 -2.60 -2.82 5.34
CA HIS A 441 -3.13 -1.61 5.99
C HIS A 441 -3.81 -0.63 5.03
N GLN A 442 -3.30 -0.51 3.81
CA GLN A 442 -3.88 0.35 2.77
C GLN A 442 -5.17 -0.27 2.23
N ASP A 443 -5.17 -1.58 2.01
CA ASP A 443 -6.32 -2.30 1.47
C ASP A 443 -7.48 -2.33 2.48
N ILE A 444 -7.19 -2.67 3.74
CA ILE A 444 -8.21 -2.74 4.79
C ILE A 444 -8.81 -1.36 5.09
N ARG A 445 -8.02 -0.28 4.98
CA ARG A 445 -8.53 1.09 5.13
C ARG A 445 -9.61 1.40 4.09
N THR A 446 -9.48 0.87 2.88
CA THR A 446 -10.51 1.01 1.85
C THR A 446 -11.80 0.33 2.27
N MET A 447 -11.72 -0.83 2.93
CA MET A 447 -12.89 -1.52 3.48
C MET A 447 -13.49 -0.78 4.69
N GLU A 448 -12.66 -0.29 5.61
CA GLU A 448 -13.09 0.54 6.74
C GLU A 448 -13.91 1.74 6.25
N ILE A 449 -13.47 2.43 5.18
CA ILE A 449 -14.22 3.54 4.58
C ILE A 449 -15.55 3.06 3.99
N ARG A 450 -15.56 1.95 3.22
CA ARG A 450 -16.78 1.40 2.60
C ARG A 450 -17.82 0.98 3.63
N TYR A 451 -17.38 0.43 4.76
CA TYR A 451 -18.23 -0.04 5.84
C TYR A 451 -18.52 1.03 6.89
N GLN A 452 -18.13 2.30 6.63
CA GLN A 452 -18.36 3.45 7.50
C GLN A 452 -17.76 3.25 8.90
N GLY A 453 -16.59 2.64 8.95
CA GLY A 453 -15.87 2.33 10.18
C GLY A 453 -16.44 1.17 10.98
N ARG A 454 -17.38 0.37 10.45
CA ARG A 454 -17.81 -0.90 11.06
C ARG A 454 -16.80 -2.00 10.75
N TRP A 455 -16.49 -2.84 11.74
CA TRP A 455 -15.55 -3.96 11.66
C TRP A 455 -16.24 -5.25 12.12
N ASP A 456 -17.18 -5.73 11.32
CA ASP A 456 -17.97 -6.93 11.64
C ASP A 456 -17.56 -8.11 10.74
N PRO A 457 -18.07 -9.33 11.00
CA PRO A 457 -17.85 -10.47 10.12
C PRO A 457 -18.20 -10.22 8.65
N ALA A 458 -19.17 -9.33 8.37
CA ALA A 458 -19.55 -9.00 7.00
C ALA A 458 -18.47 -8.19 6.28
N MET A 459 -17.82 -7.24 6.95
CA MET A 459 -16.67 -6.53 6.38
C MET A 459 -15.50 -7.47 6.11
N MET A 460 -15.16 -8.33 7.07
CA MET A 460 -14.05 -9.28 6.94
C MET A 460 -14.31 -10.27 5.80
N GLY A 461 -15.52 -10.81 5.72
CA GLY A 461 -15.91 -11.70 4.63
C GLY A 461 -15.90 -11.02 3.26
N ASP A 462 -16.27 -9.74 3.18
CA ASP A 462 -16.20 -8.97 1.94
C ASP A 462 -14.77 -8.71 1.51
N TYR A 463 -13.83 -8.54 2.45
CA TYR A 463 -12.40 -8.45 2.14
C TYR A 463 -11.89 -9.78 1.58
N CYS A 464 -12.19 -10.91 2.24
CA CYS A 464 -11.81 -12.24 1.77
C CYS A 464 -12.35 -12.56 0.37
N TRP A 465 -13.54 -12.06 0.02
CA TRP A 465 -14.09 -12.22 -1.33
C TRP A 465 -13.21 -11.59 -2.43
N PHE A 466 -12.46 -10.52 -2.12
CA PHE A 466 -11.51 -9.91 -3.07
C PHE A 466 -10.22 -10.74 -3.25
N LEU A 467 -9.91 -11.64 -2.32
CA LEU A 467 -8.70 -12.46 -2.36
C LEU A 467 -8.85 -13.68 -3.27
N LYS A 468 -10.08 -14.17 -3.45
CA LYS A 468 -10.38 -15.31 -4.33
C LYS A 468 -10.16 -14.91 -5.80
N ARG A 469 -9.68 -15.85 -6.60
CA ARG A 469 -9.65 -15.77 -8.07
C ARG A 469 -10.36 -17.00 -8.62
N GLU A 470 -11.22 -16.79 -9.60
CA GLU A 470 -12.04 -17.86 -10.18
C GLU A 470 -11.57 -18.22 -11.58
N ASP A 471 -10.89 -17.30 -12.27
CA ASP A 471 -10.26 -17.53 -13.56
C ASP A 471 -8.74 -17.77 -13.44
N ALA A 472 -8.21 -18.55 -14.38
CA ALA A 472 -6.79 -18.88 -14.44
C ALA A 472 -5.91 -17.76 -15.02
N VAL A 473 -6.51 -16.76 -15.69
CA VAL A 473 -5.78 -15.70 -16.41
C VAL A 473 -5.67 -14.44 -15.55
N PRO A 474 -4.48 -14.10 -15.04
CA PRO A 474 -4.30 -12.87 -14.28
C PRO A 474 -4.28 -11.66 -15.23
N HIS A 475 -5.27 -10.78 -15.11
CA HIS A 475 -5.28 -9.51 -15.81
C HIS A 475 -4.44 -8.46 -15.05
N LYS A 476 -3.37 -7.96 -15.68
CA LYS A 476 -2.57 -6.85 -15.15
C LYS A 476 -2.92 -5.57 -15.90
N ARG A 477 -2.97 -4.45 -15.19
CA ARG A 477 -3.00 -3.12 -15.84
C ARG A 477 -1.79 -3.02 -16.76
N LYS A 478 -2.01 -2.85 -18.07
CA LYS A 478 -0.96 -2.41 -18.99
C LYS A 478 -0.52 -1.02 -18.50
N LYS A 479 0.76 -0.87 -18.16
CA LYS A 479 1.34 0.39 -17.69
C LYS A 479 1.70 1.28 -18.85
#